data_AF-A0A9E3WSU2-F1
#
_entry.id   AF-A0A9E3WSU2-F1
#
_cell.length_a   1.000
_cell.length_b   1.000
_cell.length_c   1.000
_cell.angle_alpha   90.00
_cell.angle_beta   90.00
_cell.angle_gamma   90.00
#
_symmetry.space_group_name_H-M   'P 1'
#
loop_
_entity.id
_entity.type
_entity.pdbx_description
1 polymer ?
#
loop_
_entity_poly.entity_id
_entity_poly.type
_entity_poly.pdbx_seq_one_letter_code
_entity_poly.pdbx_strand_id
1 'polypeptide(L)'
;IAIVTGKATALNEDDAPVDVGADKFLSMCRLTGRPQQNICRKDQQFLYFALRNAQHQVELITEDDIIELNALKNLDVVYFAGEWVNNRAIEKLDAWVQAGGVLYASTGLGIRNQYGEDEVGMLKLLGLKSANLRKNLYHVRPLLELPLAEPVDTITFAAPWRSPTDAADTGARSVVAAKIDAIAFRQSLTPAGDDVQVLGRWNDGSPAVTLRVHGKGKAFAVGTAAGATWLKTALRPIPWARGGEVNLYNPTDFSPAATALVRMGIDAADVAQQVECSSACVEALLLDGKAGTLVTLVNWTNEKHVGDLNVRVKMKQAPREVFSVARQAKLEFTFNDGVLEFATGVDDADFVILKL
;
A
#
# COMPACT_ATOMS: atom_id res chain seq x y z
N ILE A 1 -2.88 -5.70 -9.20
CA ILE A 1 -2.31 -5.76 -7.83
C ILE A 1 -3.48 -5.87 -6.87
N ALA A 2 -3.35 -6.60 -5.76
CA ALA A 2 -4.42 -6.70 -4.78
C ALA A 2 -3.96 -6.47 -3.33
N ILE A 3 -4.89 -6.06 -2.48
CA ILE A 3 -4.76 -6.07 -1.02
C ILE A 3 -5.72 -7.12 -0.46
N VAL A 4 -5.22 -7.93 0.47
CA VAL A 4 -6.03 -8.92 1.19
C VAL A 4 -6.75 -8.25 2.36
N THR A 5 -8.08 -8.23 2.32
CA THR A 5 -8.96 -7.71 3.39
C THR A 5 -9.74 -8.87 3.99
N GLY A 6 -9.11 -9.55 4.94
CA GLY A 6 -9.58 -10.83 5.43
C GLY A 6 -10.50 -10.83 6.64
N LYS A 7 -11.39 -11.83 6.72
CA LYS A 7 -12.19 -12.08 7.94
C LYS A 7 -11.30 -12.44 9.13
N ALA A 8 -10.20 -13.16 8.91
CA ALA A 8 -9.28 -13.55 9.97
C ALA A 8 -8.73 -12.32 10.69
N THR A 9 -8.21 -11.34 9.94
CA THR A 9 -7.77 -10.06 10.52
C THR A 9 -8.95 -9.27 11.11
N ALA A 10 -10.05 -9.10 10.37
CA ALA A 10 -11.15 -8.24 10.80
C ALA A 10 -11.79 -8.70 12.12
N LEU A 11 -12.09 -10.00 12.26
CA LEU A 11 -12.74 -10.55 13.45
C LEU A 11 -11.80 -10.59 14.64
N ASN A 12 -10.57 -11.09 14.46
CA ASN A 12 -9.64 -11.22 15.58
C ASN A 12 -9.15 -9.87 16.09
N GLU A 13 -9.06 -8.85 15.23
CA GLU A 13 -8.65 -7.51 15.64
C GLU A 13 -9.65 -6.87 16.64
N ASP A 14 -10.95 -7.08 16.44
CA ASP A 14 -12.00 -6.54 17.33
C ASP A 14 -11.94 -7.17 18.74
N ASP A 15 -11.51 -8.42 18.83
CA ASP A 15 -11.41 -9.19 20.07
C ASP A 15 -9.99 -9.27 20.66
N ALA A 16 -8.99 -8.71 19.98
CA ALA A 16 -7.62 -8.74 20.43
C ALA A 16 -7.45 -8.00 21.78
N PRO A 17 -6.54 -8.48 22.66
CA PRO A 17 -6.17 -7.71 23.84
C PRO A 17 -5.44 -6.43 23.42
N VAL A 18 -5.83 -5.31 24.02
CA VAL A 18 -5.22 -4.00 23.80
C VAL A 18 -4.44 -3.61 25.05
N ASP A 19 -3.15 -3.36 24.89
CA ASP A 19 -2.33 -2.78 25.95
C ASP A 19 -2.55 -1.26 25.99
N VAL A 20 -3.47 -0.85 26.85
CA VAL A 20 -3.82 0.58 27.05
C VAL A 20 -2.62 1.38 27.55
N GLY A 21 -1.71 0.78 28.32
CA GLY A 21 -0.53 1.46 28.85
C GLY A 21 0.53 1.72 27.77
N ALA A 22 0.61 0.86 26.76
CA ALA A 22 1.51 1.02 25.63
C ALA A 22 0.99 2.01 24.56
N ASP A 23 -0.32 2.27 24.52
CA ASP A 23 -0.95 3.20 23.58
C ASP A 23 -1.11 4.59 24.20
N LYS A 24 -0.40 5.58 23.65
CA LYS A 24 -0.42 6.96 24.15
C LYS A 24 -1.83 7.57 24.16
N PHE A 25 -2.66 7.28 23.16
CA PHE A 25 -3.98 7.91 23.07
C PHE A 25 -4.96 7.22 24.00
N LEU A 26 -4.97 5.88 24.02
CA LEU A 26 -5.85 5.13 24.89
C LEU A 26 -5.51 5.33 26.38
N SER A 27 -4.23 5.46 26.74
CA SER A 27 -3.83 5.78 28.12
C SER A 27 -4.35 7.14 28.62
N MET A 28 -4.59 8.08 27.71
CA MET A 28 -5.21 9.38 28.02
C MET A 28 -6.75 9.33 28.02
N CYS A 29 -7.35 8.29 27.45
CA CYS A 29 -8.80 8.17 27.35
C CYS A 29 -9.40 7.53 28.62
N ARG A 30 -10.43 8.18 29.17
CA ARG A 30 -11.30 7.58 30.18
C ARG A 30 -12.46 6.87 29.48
N LEU A 31 -12.17 5.73 28.84
CA LEU A 31 -13.21 4.92 28.19
C LEU A 31 -14.04 4.18 29.24
N THR A 32 -15.36 4.12 29.03
CA THR A 32 -16.29 3.34 29.87
C THR A 32 -16.37 1.87 29.43
N GLY A 33 -15.70 1.48 28.34
CA GLY A 33 -15.75 0.14 27.76
C GLY A 33 -14.36 -0.39 27.36
N ARG A 34 -14.33 -1.64 26.88
CA ARG A 34 -13.12 -2.29 26.38
C ARG A 34 -12.66 -1.63 25.08
N PRO A 35 -11.43 -1.10 24.98
CA PRO A 35 -10.91 -0.56 23.73
C PRO A 35 -10.70 -1.69 22.70
N GLN A 36 -10.93 -1.37 21.44
CA GLN A 36 -10.72 -2.26 20.30
C GLN A 36 -9.54 -1.77 19.45
N GLN A 37 -8.75 -2.72 18.97
CA GLN A 37 -7.70 -2.45 17.99
C GLN A 37 -8.34 -2.13 16.63
N ASN A 38 -7.73 -1.25 15.85
CA ASN A 38 -8.14 -1.00 14.45
C ASN A 38 -6.96 -0.80 13.49
N ILE A 39 -5.74 -0.86 14.01
CA ILE A 39 -4.54 -0.45 13.29
C ILE A 39 -4.24 -1.34 12.07
N CYS A 40 -4.50 -2.65 12.11
CA CYS A 40 -4.30 -3.53 10.96
C CYS A 40 -5.27 -3.17 9.82
N ARG A 41 -6.57 -3.04 10.12
CA ARG A 41 -7.57 -2.61 9.13
C ARG A 41 -7.28 -1.21 8.57
N LYS A 42 -6.81 -0.29 9.43
CA LYS A 42 -6.40 1.04 8.98
C LYS A 42 -5.17 1.00 8.10
N ASP A 43 -4.20 0.16 8.42
CA ASP A 43 -3.00 0.00 7.61
C ASP A 43 -3.31 -0.58 6.22
N GLN A 44 -4.25 -1.53 6.11
CA GLN A 44 -4.77 -2.00 4.82
C GLN A 44 -5.36 -0.85 3.98
N GLN A 45 -6.14 0.05 4.59
CA GLN A 45 -6.68 1.24 3.91
C GLN A 45 -5.57 2.19 3.47
N PHE A 46 -4.54 2.36 4.29
CA PHE A 46 -3.42 3.23 3.96
C PHE A 46 -2.52 2.66 2.87
N LEU A 47 -2.31 1.34 2.84
CA LEU A 47 -1.65 0.66 1.73
C LEU A 47 -2.46 0.79 0.44
N TYR A 48 -3.79 0.70 0.51
CA TYR A 48 -4.66 0.98 -0.64
C TYR A 48 -4.40 2.38 -1.18
N PHE A 49 -4.41 3.40 -0.31
CA PHE A 49 -4.12 4.78 -0.73
C PHE A 49 -2.71 4.94 -1.29
N ALA A 50 -1.70 4.31 -0.71
CA ALA A 50 -0.34 4.36 -1.23
C ALA A 50 -0.23 3.80 -2.66
N LEU A 51 -0.88 2.67 -2.93
CA LEU A 51 -0.89 2.04 -4.25
C LEU A 51 -1.72 2.83 -5.27
N ARG A 52 -2.82 3.45 -4.85
CA ARG A 52 -3.60 4.36 -5.69
C ARG A 52 -2.83 5.65 -6.00
N ASN A 53 -2.10 6.21 -5.02
CA ASN A 53 -1.21 7.34 -5.22
C ASN A 53 -0.03 7.00 -6.16
N ALA A 54 0.42 5.74 -6.17
CA ALA A 54 1.36 5.22 -7.17
C ALA A 54 0.72 4.92 -8.55
N GLN A 55 -0.56 5.26 -8.73
CA GLN A 55 -1.34 5.13 -9.97
C GLN A 55 -1.54 3.69 -10.46
N HIS A 56 -1.61 2.74 -9.54
CA HIS A 56 -1.97 1.36 -9.86
C HIS A 56 -3.45 1.08 -9.62
N GLN A 57 -4.04 0.23 -10.45
CA GLN A 57 -5.32 -0.41 -10.12
C GLN A 57 -5.11 -1.41 -8.98
N VAL A 58 -5.96 -1.30 -7.97
CA VAL A 58 -5.87 -2.10 -6.74
C VAL A 58 -7.19 -2.82 -6.56
N GLU A 59 -7.12 -4.15 -6.56
CA GLU A 59 -8.24 -5.01 -6.20
C GLU A 59 -8.24 -5.25 -4.69
N LEU A 60 -9.44 -5.41 -4.13
CA LEU A 60 -9.60 -5.90 -2.76
C LEU A 60 -10.09 -7.33 -2.86
N ILE A 61 -9.31 -8.25 -2.30
CA ILE A 61 -9.63 -9.68 -2.27
C ILE A 61 -9.64 -10.17 -0.82
N THR A 62 -10.31 -11.27 -0.56
CA THR A 62 -10.32 -11.95 0.74
C THR A 62 -9.48 -13.23 0.68
N GLU A 63 -9.14 -13.81 1.84
CA GLU A 63 -8.55 -15.15 1.84
C GLU A 63 -9.53 -16.19 1.26
N ASP A 64 -10.84 -15.98 1.43
CA ASP A 64 -11.86 -16.86 0.84
C ASP A 64 -11.80 -16.78 -0.70
N ASP A 65 -11.58 -15.61 -1.31
CA ASP A 65 -11.39 -15.48 -2.76
C ASP A 65 -10.12 -16.20 -3.26
N ILE A 66 -9.05 -16.17 -2.46
CA ILE A 66 -7.81 -16.93 -2.73
C ILE A 66 -8.11 -18.44 -2.68
N ILE A 67 -8.86 -18.89 -1.67
CA ILE A 67 -9.14 -20.30 -1.44
C ILE A 67 -10.14 -20.87 -2.46
N GLU A 68 -11.22 -20.14 -2.73
CA GLU A 68 -12.39 -20.66 -3.42
C GLU A 68 -12.45 -20.23 -4.89
N LEU A 69 -11.95 -19.04 -5.22
CA LEU A 69 -12.12 -18.43 -6.55
C LEU A 69 -10.83 -18.37 -7.38
N ASN A 70 -9.70 -18.83 -6.83
CA ASN A 70 -8.39 -18.73 -7.47
C ASN A 70 -8.04 -17.29 -7.91
N ALA A 71 -8.38 -16.32 -7.05
CA ALA A 71 -8.22 -14.89 -7.33
C ALA A 71 -6.78 -14.47 -7.67
N LEU A 72 -5.77 -15.27 -7.26
CA LEU A 72 -4.35 -15.01 -7.51
C LEU A 72 -3.93 -15.09 -8.99
N LYS A 73 -4.71 -15.76 -9.85
CA LYS A 73 -4.30 -16.11 -11.22
C LYS A 73 -3.87 -14.91 -12.08
N ASN A 74 -4.51 -13.75 -11.90
CA ASN A 74 -4.28 -12.56 -12.72
C ASN A 74 -3.56 -11.44 -11.94
N LEU A 75 -2.97 -11.77 -10.80
CA LEU A 75 -2.31 -10.82 -9.93
C LEU A 75 -0.80 -11.03 -10.00
N ASP A 76 -0.06 -9.95 -10.23
CA ASP A 76 1.41 -9.95 -10.15
C ASP A 76 1.88 -9.75 -8.70
N VAL A 77 1.11 -9.02 -7.90
CA VAL A 77 1.48 -8.59 -6.54
C VAL A 77 0.27 -8.65 -5.62
N VAL A 78 0.49 -9.17 -4.41
CA VAL A 78 -0.49 -9.26 -3.33
C VAL A 78 0.11 -8.64 -2.08
N TYR A 79 -0.63 -7.71 -1.49
CA TYR A 79 -0.31 -7.07 -0.21
C TYR A 79 -1.17 -7.68 0.90
N PHE A 80 -0.52 -8.09 1.98
CA PHE A 80 -1.16 -8.57 3.19
C PHE A 80 -0.68 -7.73 4.38
N ALA A 81 -1.62 -7.14 5.12
CA ALA A 81 -1.32 -6.38 6.34
C ALA A 81 -2.23 -6.84 7.47
N GLY A 82 -1.67 -7.52 8.46
CA GLY A 82 -2.44 -8.07 9.58
C GLY A 82 -1.64 -9.04 10.45
N GLU A 83 -2.10 -9.27 11.67
CA GLU A 83 -1.53 -10.31 12.55
C GLU A 83 -2.12 -11.69 12.26
N TRP A 84 -3.37 -11.75 11.78
CA TRP A 84 -4.13 -12.99 11.58
C TRP A 84 -4.43 -13.28 10.11
N VAL A 85 -4.14 -14.49 9.67
CA VAL A 85 -4.41 -14.99 8.31
C VAL A 85 -5.22 -16.28 8.36
N ASN A 86 -6.08 -16.52 7.36
CA ASN A 86 -6.68 -17.83 7.19
C ASN A 86 -5.62 -18.81 6.67
N ASN A 87 -5.25 -19.80 7.48
CA ASN A 87 -4.13 -20.69 7.18
C ASN A 87 -4.29 -21.49 5.88
N ARG A 88 -5.54 -21.74 5.45
CA ARG A 88 -5.84 -22.41 4.18
C ARG A 88 -5.39 -21.62 2.95
N ALA A 89 -5.26 -20.29 3.05
CA ALA A 89 -4.79 -19.46 1.95
C ALA A 89 -3.27 -19.50 1.75
N ILE A 90 -2.51 -19.89 2.78
CA ILE A 90 -1.05 -19.83 2.79
C ILE A 90 -0.46 -20.77 1.73
N GLU A 91 -0.96 -21.99 1.60
CA GLU A 91 -0.46 -22.94 0.59
C GLU A 91 -0.66 -22.40 -0.83
N LYS A 92 -1.78 -21.71 -1.09
CA LYS A 92 -2.06 -21.09 -2.39
C LYS A 92 -1.18 -19.88 -2.65
N LEU A 93 -0.96 -19.06 -1.64
CA LEU A 93 -0.02 -17.94 -1.70
C LEU A 93 1.41 -18.44 -1.96
N ASP A 94 1.84 -19.48 -1.26
CA ASP A 94 3.16 -20.10 -1.44
C ASP A 94 3.36 -20.62 -2.86
N ALA A 95 2.42 -21.41 -3.37
CA ALA A 95 2.45 -21.90 -4.75
C ALA A 95 2.44 -20.77 -5.79
N TRP A 96 1.66 -19.71 -5.56
CA TRP A 96 1.60 -18.54 -6.43
C TRP A 96 2.90 -17.73 -6.41
N VAL A 97 3.52 -17.52 -5.24
CA VAL A 97 4.84 -16.90 -5.13
C VAL A 97 5.88 -17.75 -5.85
N GLN A 98 5.91 -19.07 -5.64
CA GLN A 98 6.83 -19.95 -6.36
C GLN A 98 6.69 -19.84 -7.89
N ALA A 99 5.47 -19.62 -8.38
CA ALA A 99 5.17 -19.46 -9.80
C ALA A 99 5.57 -18.09 -10.38
N GLY A 100 5.87 -17.09 -9.55
CA GLY A 100 6.30 -15.75 -10.01
C GLY A 100 5.64 -14.58 -9.28
N GLY A 101 4.65 -14.83 -8.43
CA GLY A 101 3.96 -13.78 -7.67
C GLY A 101 4.86 -13.06 -6.67
N VAL A 102 4.52 -11.81 -6.36
CA VAL A 102 5.19 -11.04 -5.30
C VAL A 102 4.26 -10.83 -4.11
N LEU A 103 4.60 -11.44 -2.98
CA LEU A 103 3.92 -11.20 -1.71
C LEU A 103 4.61 -10.07 -0.94
N TYR A 104 3.84 -9.07 -0.53
CA TYR A 104 4.26 -8.05 0.42
C TYR A 104 3.48 -8.23 1.73
N ALA A 105 4.14 -8.64 2.79
CA ALA A 105 3.53 -8.79 4.11
C ALA A 105 4.03 -7.70 5.07
N SER A 106 3.10 -7.03 5.76
CA SER A 106 3.41 -6.05 6.81
C SER A 106 2.48 -6.20 8.02
N THR A 107 2.68 -5.35 9.03
CA THR A 107 1.64 -5.07 10.05
C THR A 107 1.15 -6.31 10.79
N GLY A 108 2.10 -7.12 11.26
CA GLY A 108 1.83 -8.39 11.94
C GLY A 108 2.28 -9.61 11.14
N LEU A 109 2.47 -9.48 9.83
CA LEU A 109 2.98 -10.53 8.91
C LEU A 109 2.15 -11.81 8.83
N GLY A 110 0.96 -11.87 9.43
CA GLY A 110 0.11 -13.06 9.40
C GLY A 110 0.66 -14.20 10.23
N ILE A 111 1.36 -13.88 11.33
CA ILE A 111 2.00 -14.88 12.21
C ILE A 111 1.00 -15.63 13.11
N ARG A 112 -0.30 -15.31 13.02
CA ARG A 112 -1.39 -16.03 13.69
C ARG A 112 -2.40 -16.54 12.68
N ASN A 113 -3.01 -17.69 12.98
CA ASN A 113 -4.09 -18.24 12.17
C ASN A 113 -5.45 -17.60 12.56
N GLN A 114 -6.52 -17.98 11.87
CA GLN A 114 -7.88 -17.49 12.13
C GLN A 114 -8.41 -17.77 13.55
N TYR A 115 -7.79 -18.69 14.29
CA TYR A 115 -8.15 -19.06 15.67
C TYR A 115 -7.26 -18.38 16.71
N GLY A 116 -6.32 -17.53 16.28
CA GLY A 116 -5.40 -16.81 17.16
C GLY A 116 -4.16 -17.60 17.59
N GLU A 117 -3.94 -18.79 17.02
CA GLU A 117 -2.77 -19.64 17.30
C GLU A 117 -1.60 -19.27 16.39
N ASP A 118 -0.38 -19.63 16.77
CA ASP A 118 0.83 -19.35 15.97
C ASP A 118 0.76 -20.02 14.58
N GLU A 119 1.10 -19.25 13.53
CA GLU A 119 1.03 -19.69 12.14
C GLU A 119 2.42 -19.79 11.51
N VAL A 120 2.95 -21.02 11.50
CA VAL A 120 4.30 -21.32 11.01
C VAL A 120 4.38 -21.29 9.48
N GLY A 121 3.27 -21.56 8.78
CA GLY A 121 3.23 -21.57 7.32
C GLY A 121 3.59 -20.20 6.73
N MET A 122 3.06 -19.13 7.30
CA MET A 122 3.35 -17.77 6.84
C MET A 122 4.81 -17.37 7.11
N LEU A 123 5.36 -17.74 8.27
CA LEU A 123 6.79 -17.55 8.55
C LEU A 123 7.67 -18.29 7.54
N LYS A 124 7.35 -19.55 7.22
CA LYS A 124 8.07 -20.33 6.21
C LYS A 124 8.01 -19.67 4.84
N LEU A 125 6.84 -19.24 4.37
CA LEU A 125 6.65 -18.53 3.10
C LEU A 125 7.54 -17.28 3.04
N LEU A 126 7.55 -16.48 4.12
CA LEU A 126 8.37 -15.28 4.25
C LEU A 126 9.87 -15.54 4.46
N GLY A 127 10.29 -16.80 4.65
CA GLY A 127 11.69 -17.16 4.92
C GLY A 127 12.15 -16.80 6.33
N LEU A 128 11.24 -16.79 7.29
CA LEU A 128 11.52 -16.41 8.66
C LEU A 128 11.49 -17.63 9.58
N LYS A 129 12.44 -17.67 10.52
CA LYS A 129 12.43 -18.61 11.65
C LYS A 129 11.48 -18.12 12.74
N SER A 130 11.46 -16.81 12.97
CA SER A 130 10.61 -16.16 13.97
C SER A 130 10.45 -14.67 13.66
N ALA A 131 9.36 -14.08 14.14
CA ALA A 131 9.13 -12.64 14.14
C ALA A 131 8.55 -12.23 15.50
N ASN A 132 9.25 -11.37 16.22
CA ASN A 132 8.85 -10.94 17.57
C ASN A 132 8.20 -9.55 17.50
N LEU A 133 6.90 -9.49 17.80
CA LEU A 133 6.09 -8.28 17.69
C LEU A 133 6.06 -7.47 18.99
N ARG A 134 6.32 -6.17 18.88
CA ARG A 134 5.97 -5.15 19.87
C ARG A 134 5.08 -4.09 19.22
N LYS A 135 4.12 -3.57 19.98
CA LYS A 135 3.21 -2.48 19.56
C LYS A 135 3.27 -1.29 20.52
N ASN A 136 3.10 -0.08 19.99
CA ASN A 136 2.90 1.17 20.77
C ASN A 136 1.64 1.95 20.36
N LEU A 137 0.87 1.41 19.42
CA LEU A 137 -0.36 1.99 18.91
C LEU A 137 -1.27 0.86 18.45
N TYR A 138 -2.47 0.80 19.00
CA TYR A 138 -3.47 -0.25 18.74
C TYR A 138 -4.69 0.37 18.07
N HIS A 139 -5.03 1.61 18.46
CA HIS A 139 -6.14 2.34 17.90
C HIS A 139 -5.64 3.64 17.26
N VAL A 140 -6.15 3.96 16.08
CA VAL A 140 -5.84 5.22 15.42
C VAL A 140 -7.04 5.81 14.68
N ARG A 141 -7.26 7.11 14.92
CA ARG A 141 -8.05 8.00 14.08
C ARG A 141 -7.10 8.72 13.12
N PRO A 142 -7.15 8.44 11.80
CA PRO A 142 -6.09 8.80 10.87
C PRO A 142 -5.70 10.28 10.90
N LEU A 143 -6.64 11.21 10.86
CA LEU A 143 -6.33 12.64 10.81
C LEU A 143 -6.16 13.31 12.19
N LEU A 144 -6.47 12.60 13.28
CA LEU A 144 -6.44 13.14 14.65
C LEU A 144 -5.22 12.65 15.43
N GLU A 145 -4.99 11.34 15.41
CA GLU A 145 -4.03 10.67 16.29
C GLU A 145 -2.75 10.31 15.54
N LEU A 146 -2.83 9.84 14.29
CA LEU A 146 -1.65 9.47 13.51
C LEU A 146 -0.61 10.60 13.35
N PRO A 147 -0.98 11.89 13.12
CA PRO A 147 0.00 12.97 13.05
C PRO A 147 0.79 13.11 14.37
N LEU A 148 0.14 12.80 15.49
CA LEU A 148 0.70 12.90 16.85
C LEU A 148 1.33 11.59 17.36
N ALA A 149 1.19 10.48 16.62
CA ALA A 149 1.69 9.18 17.01
C ALA A 149 3.22 9.19 17.11
N GLU A 150 3.77 8.58 18.16
CA GLU A 150 5.21 8.48 18.33
C GLU A 150 5.74 7.26 17.56
N PRO A 151 6.93 7.36 16.92
CA PRO A 151 7.56 6.21 16.30
C PRO A 151 7.79 5.09 17.32
N VAL A 152 7.53 3.85 16.93
CA VAL A 152 7.82 2.67 17.77
C VAL A 152 9.31 2.34 17.74
N ASP A 153 9.97 2.63 16.61
CA ASP A 153 11.40 2.49 16.35
C ASP A 153 11.72 3.19 15.00
N THR A 154 12.96 3.09 14.53
CA THR A 154 13.39 3.60 13.21
C THR A 154 13.97 2.46 12.37
N ILE A 155 13.55 2.37 11.11
CA ILE A 155 14.12 1.47 10.11
C ILE A 155 15.24 2.21 9.38
N THR A 156 16.42 1.60 9.30
CA THR A 156 17.55 2.08 8.52
C THR A 156 17.86 1.11 7.39
N PHE A 157 17.93 1.62 6.16
CA PHE A 157 18.42 0.89 4.99
C PHE A 157 19.92 1.15 4.80
N ALA A 158 20.73 0.09 4.74
CA ALA A 158 22.19 0.20 4.64
C ALA A 158 22.65 0.68 3.26
N ALA A 159 21.88 0.36 2.23
CA ALA A 159 22.07 0.83 0.86
C ALA A 159 20.70 1.08 0.24
N PRO A 160 20.63 1.90 -0.82
CA PRO A 160 19.36 2.06 -1.49
C PRO A 160 18.86 0.72 -2.03
N TRP A 161 17.67 0.28 -1.63
CA TRP A 161 17.07 -0.89 -2.27
C TRP A 161 16.62 -0.47 -3.67
N ARG A 162 17.11 -1.15 -4.70
CA ARG A 162 16.65 -1.02 -6.09
C ARG A 162 15.94 -2.29 -6.47
N SER A 163 14.90 -2.19 -7.29
CA SER A 163 14.32 -3.41 -7.86
C SER A 163 15.40 -4.12 -8.68
N PRO A 164 15.50 -5.46 -8.64
CA PRO A 164 16.43 -6.19 -9.50
C PRO A 164 16.22 -5.94 -11.01
N THR A 165 15.05 -5.43 -11.41
CA THR A 165 14.74 -5.06 -12.80
C THR A 165 15.20 -3.64 -13.18
N ASP A 166 15.67 -2.83 -12.22
CA ASP A 166 16.12 -1.44 -12.45
C ASP A 166 17.56 -1.37 -13.01
N ALA A 167 17.81 -2.05 -14.14
CA ALA A 167 19.03 -1.86 -14.92
C ALA A 167 19.04 -0.54 -15.72
N ALA A 168 17.96 0.24 -15.69
CA ALA A 168 17.84 1.53 -16.38
C ALA A 168 17.60 2.68 -15.38
N ASP A 169 18.35 3.75 -15.58
CA ASP A 169 18.55 4.93 -14.74
C ASP A 169 17.29 5.85 -14.67
N THR A 170 16.14 5.34 -14.24
CA THR A 170 14.93 6.14 -13.99
C THR A 170 14.83 6.45 -12.50
N GLY A 171 15.41 7.56 -12.06
CA GLY A 171 15.76 7.90 -10.68
C GLY A 171 14.66 8.06 -9.62
N ALA A 172 13.59 7.24 -9.63
CA ALA A 172 12.45 7.38 -8.70
C ALA A 172 11.99 6.07 -8.03
N ARG A 173 12.65 4.92 -8.24
CA ARG A 173 12.18 3.59 -7.76
C ARG A 173 13.02 2.94 -6.67
N SER A 174 13.97 3.68 -6.10
CA SER A 174 14.85 3.15 -5.06
C SER A 174 14.43 3.66 -3.69
N VAL A 175 14.38 2.76 -2.69
CA VAL A 175 14.43 3.19 -1.28
C VAL A 175 15.79 3.83 -1.12
N VAL A 176 15.94 5.15 -1.14
CA VAL A 176 17.22 5.82 -0.91
C VAL A 176 17.76 5.40 0.47
N ALA A 177 19.08 5.40 0.69
CA ALA A 177 19.64 5.20 2.03
C ALA A 177 18.94 6.17 3.00
N ALA A 178 18.04 5.63 3.82
CA ALA A 178 17.05 6.43 4.52
C ALA A 178 16.74 5.82 5.88
N LYS A 179 16.46 6.73 6.80
CA LYS A 179 15.85 6.43 8.09
C LYS A 179 14.35 6.68 7.95
N ILE A 180 13.55 5.70 8.37
CA ILE A 180 12.10 5.76 8.32
C ILE A 180 11.58 5.52 9.73
N ASP A 181 10.83 6.49 10.26
CA ASP A 181 10.14 6.34 11.54
C ASP A 181 9.00 5.33 11.40
N ALA A 182 9.13 4.19 12.06
CA ALA A 182 8.15 3.12 12.03
C ALA A 182 6.99 3.43 12.98
N ILE A 183 5.78 3.10 12.55
CA ILE A 183 4.55 3.38 13.29
C ILE A 183 3.88 2.09 13.70
N ALA A 184 3.37 2.09 14.94
CA ALA A 184 2.54 1.08 15.56
C ALA A 184 3.18 -0.30 15.79
N PHE A 185 3.90 -0.86 14.82
CA PHE A 185 4.44 -2.22 14.86
C PHE A 185 5.96 -2.17 14.77
N ARG A 186 6.60 -2.93 15.65
CA ARG A 186 8.02 -3.26 15.59
C ARG A 186 8.16 -4.76 15.65
N GLN A 187 8.42 -5.39 14.51
CA GLN A 187 8.70 -6.83 14.42
C GLN A 187 10.18 -7.07 14.18
N SER A 188 10.89 -7.63 15.18
CA SER A 188 12.25 -8.12 14.98
C SER A 188 12.21 -9.44 14.23
N LEU A 189 12.74 -9.46 13.02
CA LEU A 189 12.69 -10.61 12.12
C LEU A 189 13.96 -11.46 12.27
N THR A 190 13.80 -12.77 12.25
CA THR A 190 14.93 -13.73 12.23
C THR A 190 14.87 -14.51 10.93
N PRO A 191 15.76 -14.22 9.95
CA PRO A 191 15.88 -15.00 8.73
C PRO A 191 16.08 -16.49 9.02
N ALA A 192 15.45 -17.36 8.22
CA ALA A 192 15.57 -18.81 8.35
C ALA A 192 16.83 -19.37 7.66
N GLY A 193 17.38 -18.66 6.68
CA GLY A 193 18.53 -19.09 5.89
C GLY A 193 19.15 -17.94 5.09
N ASP A 194 20.20 -18.26 4.33
CA ASP A 194 20.97 -17.30 3.53
C ASP A 194 20.23 -16.85 2.25
N ASP A 195 19.13 -17.51 1.88
CA ASP A 195 18.23 -17.13 0.78
C ASP A 195 17.37 -15.90 1.10
N VAL A 196 17.50 -15.36 2.32
CA VAL A 196 16.71 -14.25 2.83
C VAL A 196 17.61 -13.04 3.04
N GLN A 197 17.46 -12.07 2.16
CA GLN A 197 18.20 -10.83 2.20
C GLN A 197 17.60 -9.89 3.26
N VAL A 198 18.45 -9.38 4.16
CA VAL A 198 18.06 -8.29 5.07
C VAL A 198 18.23 -6.95 4.35
N LEU A 199 17.15 -6.23 4.14
CA LEU A 199 17.13 -4.94 3.43
C LEU A 199 17.20 -3.75 4.40
N GLY A 200 16.51 -3.86 5.53
CA GLY A 200 16.43 -2.81 6.54
C GLY A 200 16.58 -3.36 7.95
N ARG A 201 17.11 -2.55 8.86
CA ARG A 201 17.36 -2.90 10.26
C ARG A 201 16.74 -1.88 11.21
N TRP A 202 16.34 -2.35 12.38
CA TRP A 202 15.97 -1.53 13.52
C TRP A 202 17.19 -0.84 14.14
N ASN A 203 16.99 0.10 15.05
CA ASN A 203 18.08 0.80 15.76
C ASN A 203 18.97 -0.15 16.58
N ASP A 204 18.42 -1.28 17.06
CA ASP A 204 19.20 -2.33 17.76
C ASP A 204 19.98 -3.26 16.81
N GLY A 205 19.92 -3.00 15.50
CA GLY A 205 20.57 -3.80 14.46
C GLY A 205 19.79 -5.05 14.05
N SER A 206 18.68 -5.39 14.72
CA SER A 206 17.87 -6.55 14.33
C SER A 206 17.16 -6.31 12.99
N PRO A 207 16.97 -7.34 12.14
CA PRO A 207 16.30 -7.19 10.86
C PRO A 207 14.86 -6.66 11.01
N ALA A 208 14.54 -5.65 10.20
CA ALA A 208 13.22 -4.98 10.15
C ALA A 208 12.49 -5.24 8.83
N VAL A 209 13.25 -5.35 7.74
CA VAL A 209 12.72 -5.61 6.41
C VAL A 209 13.57 -6.68 5.76
N THR A 210 12.92 -7.75 5.29
CA THR A 210 13.59 -8.86 4.58
C THR A 210 12.93 -9.13 3.24
N LEU A 211 13.72 -9.67 2.31
CA LEU A 211 13.28 -10.16 1.03
C LEU A 211 13.75 -11.61 0.88
N ARG A 212 12.83 -12.51 0.58
CA ARG A 212 13.13 -13.87 0.15
C ARG A 212 12.83 -14.02 -1.34
N VAL A 213 13.78 -14.59 -2.08
CA VAL A 213 13.49 -15.11 -3.43
C VAL A 213 12.95 -16.52 -3.26
N HIS A 214 11.73 -16.76 -3.74
CA HIS A 214 11.06 -18.04 -3.55
C HIS A 214 10.48 -18.55 -4.86
N GLY A 215 11.11 -19.59 -5.43
CA GLY A 215 10.86 -20.01 -6.80
C GLY A 215 11.18 -18.89 -7.79
N LYS A 216 10.21 -18.50 -8.62
CA LYS A 216 10.31 -17.37 -9.56
C LYS A 216 9.86 -16.03 -8.97
N GLY A 217 9.18 -16.07 -7.83
CA GLY A 217 8.62 -14.89 -7.19
C GLY A 217 9.43 -14.41 -6.00
N LYS A 218 8.81 -13.51 -5.22
CA LYS A 218 9.44 -12.81 -4.11
C LYS A 218 8.48 -12.68 -2.93
N ALA A 219 9.01 -12.72 -1.72
CA ALA A 219 8.25 -12.48 -0.51
C ALA A 219 8.97 -11.43 0.35
N PHE A 220 8.30 -10.30 0.59
CA PHE A 220 8.77 -9.24 1.49
C PHE A 220 8.10 -9.39 2.85
N ALA A 221 8.89 -9.29 3.92
CA ALA A 221 8.39 -9.10 5.27
C ALA A 221 8.82 -7.73 5.77
N VAL A 222 7.84 -6.90 6.16
CA VAL A 222 8.04 -5.52 6.61
C VAL A 222 7.52 -5.39 8.04
N GLY A 223 8.43 -5.21 9.00
CA GLY A 223 8.12 -5.29 10.42
C GLY A 223 7.41 -4.08 11.04
N THR A 224 6.83 -3.19 10.23
CA THR A 224 6.07 -2.01 10.67
C THR A 224 4.65 -2.00 10.09
N ALA A 225 3.78 -1.13 10.61
CA ALA A 225 2.54 -0.75 9.95
C ALA A 225 2.88 0.16 8.76
N ALA A 226 3.20 -0.45 7.62
CA ALA A 226 3.86 0.24 6.49
C ALA A 226 2.97 1.34 5.90
N GLY A 227 1.67 1.10 5.78
CA GLY A 227 0.72 2.11 5.33
C GLY A 227 0.60 3.29 6.29
N ALA A 228 0.58 3.05 7.61
CA ALA A 228 0.51 4.08 8.64
C ALA A 228 1.81 4.88 8.72
N THR A 229 2.96 4.20 8.59
CA THR A 229 4.28 4.82 8.43
C THR A 229 4.29 5.76 7.23
N TRP A 230 3.75 5.34 6.08
CA TRP A 230 3.64 6.18 4.89
C TRP A 230 2.70 7.36 5.09
N LEU A 231 1.44 7.10 5.48
CA LEU A 231 0.42 8.12 5.59
C LEU A 231 0.82 9.22 6.56
N LYS A 232 1.41 8.87 7.72
CA LYS A 232 1.85 9.83 8.73
C LYS A 232 2.74 10.94 8.15
N THR A 233 3.57 10.62 7.16
CA THR A 233 4.56 11.57 6.62
C THR A 233 3.93 12.77 5.93
N ALA A 234 2.73 12.63 5.37
CA ALA A 234 1.98 13.71 4.73
C ALA A 234 0.97 14.38 5.68
N LEU A 235 0.86 13.90 6.92
CA LEU A 235 -0.08 14.44 7.89
C LEU A 235 0.54 15.55 8.75
N ARG A 236 -0.27 16.58 8.99
CA ARG A 236 0.09 17.76 9.78
C ARG A 236 -0.65 17.73 11.13
N PRO A 237 0.03 18.05 12.25
CA PRO A 237 -0.62 18.19 13.54
C PRO A 237 -1.41 19.51 13.61
N ILE A 238 -2.67 19.49 13.19
CA ILE A 238 -3.54 20.68 13.18
C ILE A 238 -4.70 20.52 14.18
N PRO A 239 -5.18 21.61 14.80
CA PRO A 239 -6.39 21.56 15.62
C PRO A 239 -7.58 21.06 14.81
N TRP A 240 -8.32 20.08 15.34
CA TRP A 240 -9.51 19.58 14.65
C TRP A 240 -10.57 20.68 14.52
N ALA A 241 -11.09 20.89 13.31
CA ALA A 241 -12.22 21.79 13.11
C ALA A 241 -13.45 21.22 13.83
N ARG A 242 -13.88 21.88 14.91
CA ARG A 242 -15.18 21.62 15.56
C ARG A 242 -16.33 22.30 14.78
N GLY A 243 -16.38 22.05 13.47
CA GLY A 243 -17.32 22.66 12.52
C GLY A 243 -16.72 23.85 11.73
N GLY A 244 -16.91 23.85 10.41
CA GLY A 244 -16.43 24.86 9.45
C GLY A 244 -15.44 24.30 8.41
N GLU A 245 -15.33 24.93 7.24
CA GLU A 245 -14.39 24.60 6.13
C GLU A 245 -12.90 24.72 6.50
N VAL A 246 -12.59 25.13 7.73
CA VAL A 246 -11.35 25.84 8.05
C VAL A 246 -10.10 24.95 8.16
N ASN A 247 -10.21 23.61 8.14
CA ASN A 247 -9.06 22.71 8.32
C ASN A 247 -9.14 21.39 7.52
N LEU A 248 -9.96 21.28 6.47
CA LEU A 248 -9.92 20.10 5.59
C LEU A 248 -8.74 20.24 4.61
N TYR A 249 -7.86 19.25 4.54
CA TYR A 249 -6.79 19.18 3.55
C TYR A 249 -6.58 17.73 3.13
N ASN A 250 -6.11 17.54 1.90
CA ASN A 250 -5.66 16.26 1.40
C ASN A 250 -4.16 16.08 1.73
N PRO A 251 -3.75 14.95 2.32
CA PRO A 251 -2.34 14.63 2.49
C PRO A 251 -1.68 14.46 1.12
N THR A 252 -0.70 15.30 0.82
CA THR A 252 -0.05 15.37 -0.52
C THR A 252 1.48 15.34 -0.43
N ASP A 253 2.06 15.74 0.70
CA ASP A 253 3.50 15.85 0.92
C ASP A 253 4.13 14.56 1.50
N PHE A 254 4.03 13.44 0.77
CA PHE A 254 4.53 12.14 1.26
C PHE A 254 6.07 12.03 1.20
N SER A 255 6.66 11.41 2.23
CA SER A 255 8.11 11.16 2.26
C SER A 255 8.53 10.17 1.16
N PRO A 256 9.54 10.48 0.32
CA PRO A 256 10.04 9.55 -0.69
C PRO A 256 10.50 8.21 -0.12
N ALA A 257 11.13 8.21 1.07
CA ALA A 257 11.61 6.98 1.70
C ALA A 257 10.47 6.07 2.16
N ALA A 258 9.43 6.66 2.78
CA ALA A 258 8.26 5.90 3.20
C ALA A 258 7.44 5.43 1.98
N THR A 259 7.38 6.23 0.91
CA THR A 259 6.76 5.85 -0.37
C THR A 259 7.47 4.66 -0.99
N ALA A 260 8.81 4.65 -1.00
CA ALA A 260 9.56 3.50 -1.50
C ALA A 260 9.34 2.24 -0.64
N LEU A 261 9.21 2.37 0.68
CA LEU A 261 8.92 1.24 1.58
C LEU A 261 7.59 0.55 1.27
N VAL A 262 6.52 1.31 1.04
CA VAL A 262 5.19 0.73 0.72
C VAL A 262 5.12 0.20 -0.73
N ARG A 263 6.00 0.68 -1.61
CA ARG A 263 6.02 0.27 -3.02
C ARG A 263 6.93 -0.91 -3.35
N MET A 264 7.73 -1.41 -2.40
CA MET A 264 8.70 -2.48 -2.69
C MET A 264 8.08 -3.68 -3.43
N GLY A 265 6.84 -4.07 -3.10
CA GLY A 265 6.13 -5.15 -3.80
C GLY A 265 5.88 -4.87 -5.28
N ILE A 266 5.30 -3.72 -5.61
CA ILE A 266 5.01 -3.32 -6.99
C ILE A 266 6.27 -3.02 -7.80
N ASP A 267 7.27 -2.40 -7.17
CA ASP A 267 8.53 -2.06 -7.83
C ASP A 267 9.33 -3.34 -8.14
N ALA A 268 9.26 -4.36 -7.27
CA ALA A 268 9.93 -5.65 -7.47
C ALA A 268 9.31 -6.53 -8.56
N ALA A 269 8.04 -6.28 -8.91
CA ALA A 269 7.33 -6.94 -10.00
C ALA A 269 7.32 -6.11 -11.29
N ASP A 270 7.81 -4.87 -11.26
CA ASP A 270 7.75 -3.91 -12.38
C ASP A 270 6.34 -3.81 -12.98
N VAL A 271 5.33 -3.71 -12.10
CA VAL A 271 3.94 -3.66 -12.55
C VAL A 271 3.74 -2.38 -13.37
N ALA A 272 3.19 -2.53 -14.57
CA ALA A 272 2.86 -1.40 -15.42
C ALA A 272 1.66 -0.61 -14.86
N GLN A 273 1.76 0.71 -14.78
CA GLN A 273 0.56 1.56 -14.71
C GLN A 273 -0.20 1.49 -16.03
N GLN A 274 -1.53 1.38 -15.95
CA GLN A 274 -2.42 1.49 -17.11
C GLN A 274 -2.71 2.95 -17.48
N VAL A 275 -2.78 3.81 -16.46
CA VAL A 275 -2.94 5.26 -16.61
C VAL A 275 -1.93 5.94 -15.70
N GLU A 276 -1.18 6.89 -16.24
CA GLU A 276 -0.22 7.73 -15.54
C GLU A 276 -0.63 9.19 -15.71
N CYS A 277 -0.51 9.98 -14.65
CA CYS A 277 -0.81 11.40 -14.63
C CYS A 277 0.46 12.15 -14.24
N SER A 278 0.65 13.37 -14.76
CA SER A 278 1.77 14.23 -14.33
C SER A 278 1.71 14.62 -12.85
N SER A 279 0.57 14.42 -12.18
CA SER A 279 0.41 14.57 -10.73
C SER A 279 -0.09 13.27 -10.11
N ALA A 280 0.67 12.72 -9.15
CA ALA A 280 0.30 11.55 -8.35
C ALA A 280 -0.91 11.80 -7.43
N CYS A 281 -1.28 13.08 -7.23
CA CYS A 281 -2.46 13.47 -6.46
C CYS A 281 -3.71 13.59 -7.34
N VAL A 282 -3.63 13.25 -8.64
CA VAL A 282 -4.81 13.02 -9.47
C VAL A 282 -4.99 11.52 -9.65
N GLU A 283 -6.04 10.99 -9.03
CA GLU A 283 -6.37 9.58 -9.14
C GLU A 283 -6.97 9.29 -10.51
N ALA A 284 -6.45 8.23 -11.16
CA ALA A 284 -6.97 7.75 -12.43
C ALA A 284 -7.47 6.31 -12.37
N LEU A 285 -8.57 6.02 -13.07
CA LEU A 285 -9.05 4.66 -13.34
C LEU A 285 -9.36 4.49 -14.81
N LEU A 286 -8.91 3.37 -15.37
CA LEU A 286 -9.28 2.92 -16.70
C LEU A 286 -10.40 1.89 -16.59
N LEU A 287 -11.53 2.17 -17.24
CA LEU A 287 -12.69 1.28 -17.29
C LEU A 287 -12.97 0.94 -18.74
N ASP A 288 -12.70 -0.31 -19.11
CA ASP A 288 -12.99 -0.82 -20.45
C ASP A 288 -14.42 -1.35 -20.54
N GLY A 289 -15.12 -0.97 -21.61
CA GLY A 289 -16.45 -1.47 -21.92
C GLY A 289 -16.59 -1.79 -23.41
N LYS A 290 -17.71 -2.45 -23.77
CA LYS A 290 -18.00 -2.78 -25.18
C LYS A 290 -18.16 -1.53 -26.07
N ALA A 291 -18.58 -0.41 -25.49
CA ALA A 291 -18.85 0.85 -26.20
C ALA A 291 -17.62 1.78 -26.29
N GLY A 292 -16.51 1.42 -25.65
CA GLY A 292 -15.31 2.27 -25.56
C GLY A 292 -14.67 2.16 -24.17
N THR A 293 -13.63 2.97 -23.98
CA THR A 293 -12.87 3.03 -22.73
C THR A 293 -13.13 4.37 -22.03
N LEU A 294 -13.25 4.35 -20.71
CA LEU A 294 -13.44 5.52 -19.88
C LEU A 294 -12.23 5.71 -18.97
N VAL A 295 -11.69 6.92 -18.92
CA VAL A 295 -10.70 7.34 -17.91
C VAL A 295 -11.40 8.26 -16.92
N THR A 296 -11.47 7.88 -15.66
CA THR A 296 -11.91 8.78 -14.59
C THR A 296 -10.70 9.52 -14.05
N LEU A 297 -10.83 10.83 -13.80
CA LEU A 297 -9.82 11.65 -13.16
C LEU A 297 -10.44 12.30 -11.92
N VAL A 298 -9.80 12.20 -10.76
CA VAL A 298 -10.24 12.84 -9.52
C VAL A 298 -9.09 13.62 -8.92
N ASN A 299 -9.30 14.91 -8.69
CA ASN A 299 -8.31 15.80 -8.11
C ASN A 299 -8.32 15.68 -6.58
N TRP A 300 -7.28 15.04 -6.04
CA TRP A 300 -7.01 14.97 -4.60
C TRP A 300 -5.90 15.93 -4.16
N THR A 301 -5.55 16.92 -4.97
CA THR A 301 -4.66 18.00 -4.54
C THR A 301 -5.37 18.91 -3.52
N ASN A 302 -4.66 19.91 -3.01
CA ASN A 302 -5.27 21.01 -2.27
C ASN A 302 -5.56 22.23 -3.17
N GLU A 303 -5.35 22.09 -4.48
CA GLU A 303 -5.63 23.14 -5.47
C GLU A 303 -7.03 22.95 -6.03
N LYS A 304 -7.75 24.07 -6.21
CA LYS A 304 -9.09 24.05 -6.82
C LYS A 304 -9.09 23.56 -8.26
N HIS A 305 -7.97 23.73 -8.96
CA HIS A 305 -7.83 23.40 -10.38
C HIS A 305 -6.41 22.98 -10.70
N VAL A 306 -6.26 21.85 -11.40
CA VAL A 306 -5.01 21.40 -12.00
C VAL A 306 -5.11 21.61 -13.51
N GLY A 307 -4.44 22.62 -14.05
CA GLY A 307 -4.67 23.08 -15.45
C GLY A 307 -3.93 22.33 -16.56
N ASP A 308 -2.73 21.84 -16.27
CA ASP A 308 -1.84 21.19 -17.25
C ASP A 308 -1.59 19.72 -16.86
N LEU A 309 -2.67 18.97 -16.64
CA LEU A 309 -2.58 17.55 -16.31
C LEU A 309 -2.31 16.76 -17.59
N ASN A 310 -1.08 16.25 -17.72
CA ASN A 310 -0.73 15.29 -18.78
C ASN A 310 -1.14 13.90 -18.33
N VAL A 311 -1.90 13.21 -19.17
CA VAL A 311 -2.41 11.87 -18.91
C VAL A 311 -1.89 10.93 -20.00
N ARG A 312 -1.30 9.81 -19.58
CA ARG A 312 -0.78 8.76 -20.45
C ARG A 312 -1.55 7.48 -20.18
N VAL A 313 -2.13 6.89 -21.22
CA VAL A 313 -2.98 5.69 -21.13
C VAL A 313 -2.41 4.59 -22.01
N LYS A 314 -2.09 3.44 -21.42
CA LYS A 314 -1.69 2.26 -22.19
C LYS A 314 -2.92 1.63 -22.82
N MET A 315 -2.92 1.50 -24.14
CA MET A 315 -4.04 0.90 -24.87
C MET A 315 -3.59 0.26 -26.19
N LYS A 316 -4.34 -0.74 -26.63
CA LYS A 316 -3.98 -1.58 -27.79
C LYS A 316 -4.21 -0.90 -29.14
N GLN A 317 -5.11 0.08 -29.20
CA GLN A 317 -5.49 0.75 -30.44
C GLN A 317 -5.73 2.23 -30.19
N ALA A 318 -5.43 3.06 -31.19
CA ALA A 318 -5.67 4.49 -31.13
C ALA A 318 -7.19 4.77 -31.03
N PRO A 319 -7.62 5.68 -30.14
CA PRO A 319 -9.00 6.14 -30.17
C PRO A 319 -9.22 7.04 -31.39
N ARG A 320 -10.45 7.08 -31.90
CA ARG A 320 -10.88 8.06 -32.90
C ARG A 320 -11.11 9.45 -32.29
N GLU A 321 -11.43 9.48 -31.00
CA GLU A 321 -11.70 10.71 -30.26
C GLU A 321 -11.41 10.54 -28.77
N VAL A 322 -10.83 11.58 -28.17
CA VAL A 322 -10.71 11.77 -26.74
C VAL A 322 -11.62 12.93 -26.34
N PHE A 323 -12.58 12.71 -25.46
CA PHE A 323 -13.60 13.71 -25.11
C PHE A 323 -13.69 13.90 -23.59
N SER A 324 -13.47 15.13 -23.12
CA SER A 324 -13.67 15.51 -21.71
C SER A 324 -15.15 15.86 -21.47
N VAL A 325 -15.77 15.16 -20.53
CA VAL A 325 -17.17 15.41 -20.15
C VAL A 325 -17.29 16.70 -19.35
N ALA A 326 -16.39 16.97 -18.40
CA ALA A 326 -16.45 18.19 -17.59
C ALA A 326 -16.30 19.46 -18.46
N ARG A 327 -15.43 19.40 -19.48
CA ARG A 327 -15.18 20.53 -20.38
C ARG A 327 -16.13 20.58 -21.59
N GLN A 328 -16.92 19.54 -21.81
CA GLN A 328 -17.77 19.36 -22.99
C GLN A 328 -17.00 19.58 -24.31
N ALA A 329 -15.77 19.07 -24.37
CA ALA A 329 -14.85 19.36 -25.46
C ALA A 329 -14.01 18.15 -25.87
N LYS A 330 -13.64 18.12 -27.15
CA LYS A 330 -12.62 17.19 -27.66
C LYS A 330 -11.24 17.64 -27.17
N LEU A 331 -10.41 16.67 -26.80
CA LEU A 331 -9.03 16.90 -26.44
C LEU A 331 -8.14 16.51 -27.60
N GLU A 332 -7.12 17.34 -27.85
CA GLU A 332 -6.00 16.94 -28.69
C GLU A 332 -5.25 15.81 -28.01
N PHE A 333 -4.82 14.82 -28.81
CA PHE A 333 -4.09 13.67 -28.30
C PHE A 333 -3.07 13.18 -29.31
N THR A 334 -2.09 12.45 -28.81
CA THR A 334 -1.17 11.68 -29.64
C THR A 334 -1.25 10.20 -29.25
N PHE A 335 -1.00 9.32 -30.21
CA PHE A 335 -0.96 7.89 -29.95
C PHE A 335 0.27 7.29 -30.61
N ASN A 336 1.24 6.86 -29.81
CA ASN A 336 2.51 6.30 -30.26
C ASN A 336 2.83 5.05 -29.43
N ASP A 337 3.27 3.97 -30.08
CA ASP A 337 3.76 2.75 -29.42
C ASP A 337 2.83 2.16 -28.34
N GLY A 338 1.50 2.21 -28.57
CA GLY A 338 0.52 1.67 -27.62
C GLY A 338 0.21 2.59 -26.44
N VAL A 339 0.65 3.85 -26.49
CA VAL A 339 0.39 4.85 -25.46
C VAL A 339 -0.34 6.04 -26.06
N LEU A 340 -1.52 6.33 -25.49
CA LEU A 340 -2.28 7.55 -25.73
C LEU A 340 -1.81 8.63 -24.77
N GLU A 341 -1.49 9.81 -25.26
CA GLU A 341 -1.15 10.98 -24.43
C GLU A 341 -2.06 12.16 -24.76
N PHE A 342 -2.62 12.79 -23.74
CA PHE A 342 -3.42 14.01 -23.85
C PHE A 342 -3.23 14.91 -22.63
N ALA A 343 -3.54 16.20 -22.78
CA ALA A 343 -3.52 17.17 -21.68
C ALA A 343 -4.93 17.66 -21.37
N THR A 344 -5.24 17.85 -20.09
CA THR A 344 -6.51 18.45 -19.67
C THR A 344 -6.37 19.24 -18.37
N GLY A 345 -7.38 20.07 -18.10
CA GLY A 345 -7.58 20.68 -16.79
C GLY A 345 -8.62 19.90 -15.99
N VAL A 346 -8.43 19.76 -14.67
CA VAL A 346 -9.37 19.10 -13.76
C VAL A 346 -9.63 19.99 -12.55
N ASP A 347 -10.90 20.29 -12.28
CA ASP A 347 -11.34 20.94 -11.04
C ASP A 347 -11.44 19.90 -9.92
N ASP A 348 -12.60 19.29 -9.72
CA ASP A 348 -12.81 18.20 -8.75
C ASP A 348 -12.64 16.82 -9.41
N ALA A 349 -13.26 16.63 -10.57
CA ALA A 349 -13.21 15.37 -11.31
C ALA A 349 -13.55 15.56 -12.80
N ASP A 350 -13.13 14.61 -13.63
CA ASP A 350 -13.54 14.51 -15.03
C ASP A 350 -13.72 13.05 -15.46
N PHE A 351 -14.55 12.86 -16.46
CA PHE A 351 -14.72 11.63 -17.21
C PHE A 351 -14.21 11.87 -18.62
N VAL A 352 -13.10 11.22 -18.99
CA VAL A 352 -12.53 11.30 -20.33
C VAL A 352 -12.91 10.05 -21.11
N ILE A 353 -13.76 10.21 -22.12
CA ILE A 353 -14.24 9.12 -22.97
C ILE A 353 -13.26 8.91 -24.12
N LEU A 354 -12.75 7.69 -24.25
CA LEU A 354 -11.88 7.25 -25.34
C LEU A 354 -12.71 6.40 -26.31
N LYS A 355 -13.11 7.01 -27.43
CA LYS A 355 -13.98 6.35 -28.43
C LYS A 355 -13.12 5.55 -29.41
N LEU A 356 -13.32 4.24 -29.45
CA LEU A 356 -12.56 3.29 -30.27
C LEU A 356 -13.07 3.21 -31.71
#